data_AF-A0A969GYV9-F1
#
_entry.id   AF-A0A969GYV9-F1
#
_cell.length_a   1.000
_cell.length_b   1.000
_cell.length_c   1.000
_cell.angle_alpha   90.00
_cell.angle_beta   90.00
_cell.angle_gamma   90.00
#
_symmetry.space_group_name_H-M   'P 1'
#
loop_
_entity.id
_entity.type
_entity.pdbx_description
1 polymer ?
#
loop_
_entity_poly.entity_id
_entity_poly.type
_entity_poly.pdbx_seq_one_letter_code
_entity_poly.pdbx_strand_id
1 'polypeptide(L)' 'HQMQQAAPHKQFIPAPGTNNCACNECPHMRLNTLEKLYWSMKTRSPEITLPEDIRLAAARPIQRMLSMSGT' A
#
# COMPACT_ATOMS: atom_id res chain seq x y z
N HIS A 1 11.62 5.10 7.38
CA HIS A 1 11.73 6.28 6.49
C HIS A 1 10.60 7.29 6.66
N GLN A 2 9.34 7.00 6.27
CA GLN A 2 8.23 7.96 6.37
C GLN A 2 8.05 8.56 7.78
N MET A 3 8.12 7.72 8.82
CA MET A 3 8.06 8.18 10.22
C MET A 3 9.21 9.12 10.60
N GLN A 4 10.43 8.88 10.10
CA GLN A 4 11.58 9.76 10.31
C GLN A 4 11.41 11.10 9.59
N GLN A 5 10.81 11.13 8.40
CA GLN A 5 10.48 12.38 7.71
C GLN A 5 9.44 13.20 8.49
N ALA A 6 8.39 12.53 8.97
CA ALA A 6 7.30 13.19 9.70
C ALA A 6 7.72 13.70 11.09
N ALA A 7 8.70 13.06 11.74
CA ALA A 7 9.22 13.46 13.04
C ALA A 7 10.75 13.28 13.13
N PRO A 8 11.54 14.18 12.53
CA PRO A 8 12.99 14.02 12.39
C PRO A 8 13.76 14.08 13.72
N HIS A 9 13.14 14.62 14.77
CA HIS A 9 13.70 14.72 16.11
C HIS A 9 13.56 13.43 16.94
N LYS A 10 12.83 12.43 16.45
CA LYS A 10 12.61 11.16 17.17
C LYS A 10 13.51 10.06 16.61
N GLN A 11 14.03 9.22 17.50
CA GLN A 11 14.70 7.99 17.12
C GLN A 11 13.67 6.88 16.93
N PHE A 12 13.62 6.30 15.74
CA PHE A 12 12.74 5.19 15.42
C PHE A 12 13.53 3.88 15.42
N ILE A 13 13.10 2.93 16.25
CA ILE A 13 13.71 1.62 16.40
C ILE A 13 12.79 0.59 15.74
N PRO A 14 13.24 -0.15 14.71
CA PRO A 14 12.42 -1.17 14.07
C PRO A 14 12.15 -2.33 15.04
N ALA A 15 10.95 -2.91 14.96
CA ALA A 15 10.64 -4.13 15.69
C ALA A 15 11.57 -5.28 15.24
N PRO A 16 12.02 -6.14 16.17
CA PRO A 16 12.88 -7.26 15.83
C PRO A 16 12.14 -8.23 14.90
N GLY A 17 12.85 -8.77 13.90
CA GLY A 17 12.33 -9.79 12.98
C GLY A 17 12.24 -11.19 13.59
N THR A 18 11.95 -11.30 14.89
CA THR A 18 11.94 -12.56 15.61
C THR A 18 10.60 -13.26 15.42
N ASN A 19 10.66 -14.53 14.97
CA ASN A 19 9.60 -15.53 14.87
C ASN A 19 8.85 -15.58 13.52
N ASN A 20 9.47 -16.25 12.53
CA ASN A 20 8.83 -16.83 11.33
C ASN A 20 7.94 -15.93 10.44
N CYS A 21 7.79 -14.64 10.77
CA CYS A 21 7.07 -13.65 10.02
C CYS A 21 7.97 -12.44 9.78
N ALA A 22 8.31 -12.20 8.51
CA ALA A 22 8.86 -10.92 8.04
C ALA A 22 7.76 -9.85 8.03
N CYS A 23 7.05 -9.69 9.14
CA CYS A 23 5.87 -8.83 9.27
C CYS A 23 6.22 -7.33 9.05
N ASN A 24 7.48 -6.95 9.23
CA ASN A 24 8.03 -5.62 8.96
C ASN A 24 8.65 -5.48 7.56
N GLU A 25 8.81 -6.57 6.81
CA GLU A 25 9.37 -6.58 5.46
C GLU A 25 8.47 -7.38 4.50
N CYS A 26 7.52 -6.71 3.86
CA CYS A 26 6.68 -7.36 2.85
C CYS A 26 7.44 -7.53 1.52
N PRO A 27 7.65 -8.77 1.02
CA PRO A 27 8.37 -9.01 -0.23
C PRO A 27 7.60 -8.45 -1.45
N HIS A 28 6.26 -8.43 -1.41
CA HIS A 28 5.45 -7.92 -2.51
C HIS A 28 5.54 -6.40 -2.67
N MET A 29 5.68 -5.65 -1.57
CA MET A 29 5.82 -4.19 -1.64
C MET A 29 7.10 -3.77 -2.35
N ARG A 30 8.19 -4.53 -2.19
CA ARG A 30 9.49 -4.27 -2.81
C ARG A 30 9.53 -4.56 -4.32
N LEU A 31 8.47 -5.15 -4.90
CA LEU A 31 8.40 -5.40 -6.35
C LEU A 31 8.27 -4.12 -7.18
N ASN A 32 7.83 -3.01 -6.56
CA ASN A 32 7.65 -1.70 -7.20
C ASN A 32 8.96 -0.90 -7.19
N THR A 33 9.72 -0.94 -8.28
CA THR A 33 10.97 -0.19 -8.45
C THR A 33 10.74 1.10 -9.25
N LEU A 34 11.67 2.07 -9.14
CA LEU A 34 11.58 3.33 -9.92
C LEU A 34 11.55 3.09 -11.44
N GLU A 35 12.30 2.10 -11.92
CA GLU A 35 12.29 1.70 -13.34
C GLU A 35 10.91 1.19 -13.78
N LYS A 36 10.28 0.31 -12.99
CA LYS A 36 8.93 -0.19 -13.29
C LYS A 36 7.89 0.92 -13.24
N LEU A 37 8.02 1.86 -12.29
CA LEU A 37 7.14 3.02 -12.21
C LEU A 37 7.29 3.92 -13.44
N TYR A 38 8.52 4.17 -13.90
CA TYR A 38 8.77 4.91 -15.13
C TYR A 38 8.07 4.27 -16.34
N TRP A 39 8.27 2.97 -16.54
CA TRP A 39 7.64 2.24 -17.63
C TRP A 39 6.12 2.21 -17.50
N SER A 40 5.60 2.06 -16.28
CA SER A 40 4.17 2.05 -16.04
C SER A 40 3.51 3.37 -16.43
N MET A 41 4.12 4.51 -16.08
CA MET A 41 3.63 5.82 -16.49
C MET A 41 3.79 6.06 -17.99
N LYS A 42 4.93 5.63 -18.58
CA LYS A 42 5.23 5.81 -20.00
C LYS A 42 4.29 5.03 -20.91
N THR A 43 3.94 3.81 -20.51
CA THR A 43 3.15 2.86 -21.30
C THR A 43 1.69 2.78 -20.87
N ARG A 44 1.32 3.40 -19.74
CA ARG A 44 0.01 3.29 -19.09
C ARG A 44 -0.42 1.84 -18.83
N SER A 45 0.53 1.02 -18.44
CA SER A 45 0.38 -0.43 -18.20
C SER A 45 1.07 -0.83 -16.89
N PRO A 46 0.65 -1.87 -16.17
CA PRO A 46 -0.54 -2.70 -16.43
C PRO A 46 -1.84 -1.97 -16.08
N GLU A 47 -2.85 -2.12 -16.93
CA GLU A 47 -4.23 -1.78 -16.60
C GLU A 47 -4.82 -2.86 -15.69
N ILE A 48 -5.53 -2.43 -14.65
CA ILE A 48 -6.23 -3.34 -13.73
C ILE A 48 -7.70 -3.39 -14.15
N THR A 49 -8.14 -4.52 -14.69
CA THR A 49 -9.53 -4.75 -15.07
C THR A 49 -10.20 -5.69 -14.07
N LEU A 50 -11.42 -5.34 -13.64
CA LEU A 50 -12.23 -6.14 -12.73
C LEU A 50 -13.64 -6.34 -13.31
N PRO A 51 -14.27 -7.50 -13.10
CA PRO A 51 -15.70 -7.69 -13.33
C PRO A 51 -16.54 -6.67 -12.56
N GLU A 52 -17.56 -6.12 -13.21
CA GLU A 52 -18.37 -5.02 -12.66
C GLU A 52 -19.16 -5.42 -11.41
N ASP A 53 -19.63 -6.67 -11.36
CA ASP A 53 -20.30 -7.24 -10.20
C ASP A 53 -19.37 -7.30 -8.97
N ILE A 54 -18.12 -7.72 -9.14
CA ILE A 54 -17.10 -7.73 -8.09
C ILE A 54 -16.78 -6.29 -7.66
N ARG A 55 -16.57 -5.38 -8.61
CA ARG A 55 -16.26 -3.96 -8.33
C ARG A 55 -17.36 -3.31 -7.50
N LEU A 56 -18.63 -3.51 -7.89
CA LEU A 56 -19.80 -2.98 -7.16
C LEU A 56 -19.95 -3.64 -5.78
N ALA A 57 -19.73 -4.95 -5.66
CA ALA A 57 -19.80 -5.64 -4.39
C ALA A 57 -18.73 -5.16 -3.39
N ALA A 58 -17.50 -4.94 -3.86
CA ALA A 58 -16.40 -4.41 -3.05
C ALA A 58 -16.59 -2.93 -2.69
N ALA A 59 -17.20 -2.12 -3.57
CA ALA A 59 -17.43 -0.70 -3.32
C ALA A 59 -18.38 -0.43 -2.15
N ARG A 60 -19.45 -1.23 -1.99
CA ARG A 60 -20.46 -1.04 -0.91
C ARG A 60 -19.85 -0.97 0.50
N PRO A 61 -19.07 -1.97 0.98
CA PRO A 61 -18.49 -1.91 2.32
C PRO A 61 -17.43 -0.82 2.45
N ILE A 62 -16.65 -0.53 1.40
CA ILE A 62 -15.64 0.54 1.42
C ILE A 62 -16.31 1.91 1.61
N GLN A 63 -17.37 2.19 0.85
CA GLN A 63 -18.14 3.43 0.99
C GLN A 63 -18.77 3.55 2.38
N ARG A 64 -19.33 2.45 2.92
CA ARG A 64 -19.87 2.43 4.28
C ARG A 64 -18.78 2.73 5.32
N MET A 65 -17.62 2.11 5.22
CA MET A 65 -16.47 2.37 6.09
C MET A 65 -16.07 3.85 6.03
N LEU A 66 -15.89 4.41 4.83
CA LEU A 66 -15.53 5.81 4.65
C LEU A 66 -16.57 6.78 5.24
N SER A 67 -17.87 6.46 5.11
CA SER A 67 -18.95 7.27 5.72
C SER A 67 -18.94 7.28 7.25
N MET A 68 -18.35 6.25 7.87
CA MET A 68 -18.25 6.11 9.32
C MET A 68 -16.94 6.67 9.87
N SER A 69 -15.88 6.70 9.07
CA SER A 69 -14.55 7.20 9.45
C SER A 69 -14.37 8.72 9.28
N GLY A 70 -15.40 9.43 8.84
CA GLY A 70 -15.40 10.89 8.78
C GLY A 70 -15.59 11.53 10.16
N THR A 71 -14.71 12.46 10.51
CA THR A 71 -15.00 13.58 11.42
C THR A 71 -15.51 14.76 10.61
#